data_AF-A0A928WJI7-F1
#
_entry.id   AF-A0A928WJI7-F1
#
_cell.length_a   1.000
_cell.length_b   1.000
_cell.length_c   1.000
_cell.angle_alpha   90.00
_cell.angle_beta   90.00
_cell.angle_gamma   90.00
#
_symmetry.space_group_name_H-M   'P 1'
#
loop_
_entity.id
_entity.type
_entity.pdbx_description
1 polymer ?
#
loop_
_entity_poly.entity_id
_entity_poly.type
_entity_poly.pdbx_seq_one_letter_code
_entity_poly.pdbx_strand_id
1 'polypeptide(L)' 'MNSGLIKELFNLIHLKNPLIALESPLPERVRLLTSIATECNAQEMTCYLWTLEDDQLHQLQINEGELTLQP' A
#
# COMPACT_ATOMS: atom_id res chain seq x y z
N MET A 1 0.19 -16.08 -3.91
CA MET A 1 1.17 -15.26 -3.17
C MET A 1 1.84 -16.11 -2.12
N ASN A 2 3.17 -16.03 -1.98
CA ASN A 2 3.89 -16.68 -0.90
C ASN A 2 3.52 -15.96 0.41
N SER A 3 2.78 -16.63 1.30
CA SER A 3 2.18 -16.02 2.50
C SER A 3 3.22 -15.40 3.46
N GLY A 4 4.48 -15.79 3.36
CA GLY A 4 5.59 -15.21 4.12
C GLY A 4 5.88 -13.76 3.78
N LEU A 5 5.94 -13.40 2.48
CA LEU A 5 6.27 -12.03 2.05
C LEU A 5 5.24 -11.00 2.50
N ILE A 6 3.95 -11.36 2.45
CA ILE A 6 2.86 -10.48 2.94
C ILE A 6 3.03 -10.19 4.42
N LYS A 7 3.37 -11.22 5.20
CA LYS A 7 3.55 -11.10 6.64
C LYS A 7 4.77 -10.24 6.99
N GLU A 8 5.87 -10.40 6.25
CA GLU A 8 7.05 -9.54 6.38
C GLU A 8 6.72 -8.08 6.05
N LEU A 9 5.94 -7.84 5.00
CA LEU A 9 5.48 -6.52 4.62
C LEU A 9 4.69 -5.84 5.76
N PHE A 10 3.71 -6.54 6.32
CA PHE A 10 2.90 -6.00 7.41
C PHE A 10 3.72 -5.76 8.68
N ASN A 11 4.74 -6.57 8.96
CA ASN A 11 5.66 -6.30 10.05
C ASN A 11 6.41 -4.97 9.84
N LEU A 12 6.80 -4.64 8.60
CA LEU A 12 7.43 -3.36 8.29
C LEU A 12 6.48 -2.19 8.54
N ILE A 13 5.19 -2.33 8.19
CA ILE A 13 4.15 -1.33 8.48
C ILE A 13 4.03 -1.12 10.00
N HIS A 14 3.85 -2.19 10.78
CA HIS A 14 3.75 -2.11 12.24
C HIS A 14 4.95 -1.42 12.89
N LEU A 15 6.15 -1.63 12.35
CA LEU A 15 7.38 -1.02 12.83
C LEU A 15 7.55 0.43 12.37
N LYS A 16 6.55 1.00 11.67
CA LYS A 16 6.57 2.35 11.08
C LYS A 16 7.74 2.55 10.11
N ASN A 17 8.15 1.48 9.44
CA ASN A 17 9.18 1.56 8.41
C ASN A 17 8.56 1.99 7.08
N PRO A 18 9.15 2.96 6.36
CA PRO A 18 8.68 3.34 5.04
C PRO A 18 8.91 2.17 4.07
N LEU A 19 7.81 1.67 3.49
CA LEU A 19 7.84 0.64 2.47
C LEU A 19 8.03 1.29 1.10
N ILE A 20 9.17 1.02 0.48
CA ILE A 20 9.56 1.63 -0.79
C ILE A 20 9.35 0.59 -1.89
N ALA A 21 8.20 0.71 -2.55
CA ALA A 21 7.78 0.05 -3.80
C ALA A 21 7.73 -1.49 -3.85
N LEU A 22 6.60 -2.00 -4.32
CA LEU A 22 6.38 -3.41 -4.68
C LEU A 22 6.04 -3.47 -6.17
N GLU A 23 6.95 -4.03 -6.97
CA GLU A 23 6.63 -4.37 -8.36
C GLU A 23 5.85 -5.69 -8.38
N SER A 24 4.58 -5.62 -8.78
CA SER A 24 3.69 -6.77 -8.91
C SER A 24 2.85 -6.63 -10.18
N PRO A 25 2.44 -7.73 -10.84
CA PRO A 25 1.47 -7.71 -11.94
C PRO A 25 0.20 -6.92 -11.58
N LEU A 26 -0.43 -6.24 -12.55
CA LEU A 26 -1.53 -5.28 -12.31
C LEU A 26 -2.64 -5.78 -11.35
N PRO A 27 -3.23 -6.99 -11.52
CA PRO A 27 -4.29 -7.44 -10.62
C PRO A 27 -3.80 -7.69 -9.18
N GLU A 28 -2.58 -8.17 -9.05
CA GLU A 28 -1.94 -8.47 -7.77
C GLU A 28 -1.47 -7.19 -7.08
N ARG A 29 -1.01 -6.20 -7.87
CA ARG A 29 -0.70 -4.84 -7.43
C ARG A 29 -1.91 -4.19 -6.78
N VAL A 30 -3.06 -4.18 -7.44
CA VAL A 30 -4.29 -3.58 -6.89
C VAL A 30 -4.68 -4.27 -5.57
N ARG A 31 -4.74 -5.60 -5.54
CA ARG A 31 -5.07 -6.36 -4.31
C ARG A 31 -4.10 -6.07 -3.17
N LEU A 32 -2.81 -5.96 -3.48
CA LEU A 32 -1.76 -5.68 -2.51
C LEU A 32 -1.87 -4.25 -1.97
N LEU A 33 -2.03 -3.26 -2.85
CA LEU A 33 -2.22 -1.85 -2.47
C LEU A 33 -3.48 -1.66 -1.63
N THR A 34 -4.60 -2.30 -1.97
CA THR A 34 -5.82 -2.28 -1.15
C THR A 34 -5.57 -2.87 0.23
N SER A 35 -4.83 -3.98 0.32
CA SER A 35 -4.51 -4.63 1.59
C SER A 35 -3.60 -3.75 2.45
N ILE A 36 -2.58 -3.13 1.86
CA ILE A 36 -1.68 -2.17 2.52
C ILE A 36 -2.47 -0.97 3.04
N ALA A 37 -3.29 -0.34 2.18
CA ALA A 37 -4.06 0.84 2.54
C ALA A 37 -5.08 0.53 3.66
N THR A 38 -5.68 -0.65 3.65
CA THR A 38 -6.59 -1.11 4.71
C THR A 38 -5.86 -1.25 6.05
N GLU A 39 -4.69 -1.92 6.04
CA GLU A 39 -3.88 -2.11 7.25
C GLU A 39 -3.37 -0.78 7.81
N CYS A 40 -2.86 0.11 6.95
CA CYS A 40 -2.41 1.43 7.36
C CYS A 40 -3.55 2.27 7.94
N ASN A 41 -4.75 2.24 7.34
CA ASN A 41 -5.92 2.93 7.87
C ASN A 41 -6.33 2.39 9.25
N ALA A 42 -6.30 1.06 9.45
CA ALA A 42 -6.59 0.43 10.74
C ALA A 42 -5.60 0.84 11.85
N GLN A 43 -4.39 1.23 11.48
CA GLN A 43 -3.34 1.67 12.41
C GLN A 43 -3.19 3.20 12.50
N GLU A 44 -4.12 3.96 11.90
CA GLU A 44 -4.04 5.44 11.80
C GLU A 44 -2.73 5.93 11.16
N MET A 45 -2.20 5.14 10.23
CA MET A 45 -0.98 5.44 9.50
C MET A 45 -1.28 5.94 8.09
N THR A 46 -0.63 7.03 7.70
CA THR A 46 -0.67 7.51 6.32
C THR A 46 0.26 6.68 5.45
N CYS A 47 -0.26 6.16 4.35
CA CYS A 47 0.52 5.40 3.37
C CYS A 47 0.54 6.12 2.03
N TYR A 48 1.68 6.06 1.35
CA TYR A 48 1.92 6.74 0.09
C TYR A 48 2.41 5.77 -0.97
N LEU A 49 2.04 6.03 -2.22
CA LEU A 49 2.51 5.36 -3.42
C LEU A 49 3.19 6.41 -4.30
N TRP A 50 4.47 6.20 -4.59
CA TRP A 50 5.11 6.95 -5.66
C TRP A 50 4.79 6.31 -7.00
N THR A 51 4.31 7.11 -7.95
CA THR A 51 3.99 6.67 -9.31
C THR A 51 4.97 7.26 -10.31
N LEU A 52 5.50 6.39 -11.19
CA LEU A 52 6.40 6.80 -12.27
C LEU A 52 5.69 7.61 -13.37
N GLU A 53 4.36 7.49 -13.46
CA GLU A 53 3.54 8.09 -14.53
C GLU A 53 3.51 9.61 -14.44
N ASP A 54 3.50 10.16 -13.23
CA ASP A 54 3.42 11.59 -12.94
C ASP A 54 4.51 12.07 -11.96
N ASP A 55 5.44 11.18 -11.59
CA ASP A 55 6.56 11.41 -10.68
C ASP A 55 6.13 12.01 -9.33
N GLN A 56 5.00 11.56 -8.80
CA GLN A 56 4.38 12.10 -7.59
C GLN A 56 4.10 11.04 -6.54
N LEU A 57 4.07 11.47 -5.28
CA LEU A 57 3.64 10.66 -4.15
C LEU A 57 2.15 10.85 -3.94
N HIS A 58 1.37 9.80 -4.19
CA HIS A 58 -0.05 9.78 -3.91
C HIS A 58 -0.31 9.13 -2.57
N GLN A 59 -1.13 9.76 -1.73
CA GLN A 59 -1.65 9.08 -0.56
C GLN A 59 -2.63 7.98 -0.98
N LEU A 60 -2.41 6.77 -0.47
CA LEU A 60 -3.34 5.65 -0.61
C LEU A 60 -4.45 5.81 0.43
N GLN A 61 -5.71 5.77 -0.02
CA GLN A 61 -6.88 5.81 0.85
C GLN A 61 -7.89 4.72 0.48
N ILE A 62 -8.56 4.18 1.49
CA ILE A 62 -9.73 3.33 1.31
C ILE A 62 -10.98 4.17 1.57
N ASN A 63 -11.75 4.43 0.51
CA ASN A 63 -13.02 5.14 0.57
C ASN A 63 -14.12 4.19 0.12
N GLU A 64 -15.10 3.92 0.99
CA GLU A 64 -16.24 3.02 0.71
C GLU A 64 -15.83 1.61 0.22
N GLY A 65 -14.62 1.15 0.56
CA GLY A 65 -14.08 -0.15 0.14
C GLY A 65 -13.29 -0.12 -1.17
N GLU A 66 -13.19 1.05 -1.81
CA GLU A 66 -12.38 1.25 -3.02
C GLU A 66 -11.05 1.93 -2.70
N LEU A 67 -9.99 1.49 -3.40
CA LEU A 67 -8.69 2.13 -3.34
C LEU A 67 -8.72 3.42 -4.16
N THR A 68 -8.44 4.53 -3.51
CA THR A 68 -8.31 5.84 -4.14
C THR A 68 -6.91 6.39 -3.92
N LEU A 69 -6.42 7.12 -4.93
CA LEU A 69 -5.16 7.86 -4.88
C LEU A 69 -5.50 9.34 -4.72
N GLN A 70 -4.95 9.97 -3.69
CA GLN A 70 -5.01 11.42 -3.53
C GLN A 70 -3.63 12.02 -3.77
N PRO A 71 -3.52 13.12 -4.53
CA PRO A 71 -2.27 13.85 -4.69
C PRO A 71 -1.80 14.50 -3.39
#